data_AF-A0A350H348-F1
#
_entry.id   AF-A0A350H348-F1
#
_cell.length_a   1.000
_cell.length_b   1.000
_cell.length_c   1.000
_cell.angle_alpha   90.00
_cell.angle_beta   90.00
_cell.angle_gamma   90.00
#
_symmetry.space_group_name_H-M   'P 1'
#
loop_
_entity.id
_entity.type
_entity.pdbx_description
1 polymer ?
#
loop_
_entity_poly.entity_id
_entity_poly.type
_entity_poly.pdbx_seq_one_letter_code
_entity_poly.pdbx_strand_id
1 'polypeptide(L)'
;MKILVLSDVESKYYWDFFSKDKFEGIDIIVSCGDLNSEYLSFLVTLTNLPVIYVCGNHDYKYEEKPPEGCFCIEDEIFEYKGVRFLGLGGSMLYDGRGIQFTEKEMKSRV
;
A
#
# COMPACT_ATOMS: atom_id res chain seq x y z
N MET A 1 -2.86 4.75 18.61
CA MET A 1 -3.04 4.69 17.15
C MET A 1 -3.20 3.23 16.76
N LYS A 2 -4.24 2.86 16.01
CA LYS A 2 -4.45 1.52 15.47
C LYS A 2 -4.24 1.54 13.96
N ILE A 3 -3.40 0.63 13.47
CA ILE A 3 -3.01 0.54 12.06
C ILE A 3 -3.56 -0.77 11.50
N LEU A 4 -4.23 -0.73 10.36
CA LEU A 4 -4.56 -1.91 9.56
C LEU A 4 -3.49 -2.10 8.48
N VAL A 5 -2.87 -3.27 8.42
CA VAL A 5 -1.84 -3.59 7.42
C VAL A 5 -2.38 -4.64 6.45
N LEU A 6 -2.19 -4.43 5.15
CA LEU A 6 -2.66 -5.28 4.05
C LEU A 6 -1.50 -5.53 3.07
N SER A 7 -1.45 -6.70 2.43
CA SER A 7 -0.41 -7.07 1.45
C SER A 7 -0.84 -8.29 0.63
N ASP A 8 -0.27 -8.45 -0.56
CA ASP A 8 -0.25 -9.65 -1.43
C ASP A 8 -1.59 -10.16 -1.99
N VAL A 9 -2.62 -10.24 -1.16
CA VAL A 9 -3.92 -10.81 -1.53
C VAL A 9 -5.02 -10.01 -0.86
N GLU A 10 -6.01 -9.59 -1.64
CA GLU A 10 -7.12 -8.82 -1.14
C GLU A 10 -7.97 -9.66 -0.18
N SER A 11 -8.23 -9.08 0.98
CA SER A 11 -9.08 -9.73 1.97
C SER A 11 -10.54 -9.63 1.57
N LYS A 12 -11.17 -10.77 1.27
CA LYS A 12 -12.63 -10.87 1.06
C LYS A 12 -13.43 -10.29 2.23
N TYR A 13 -12.88 -10.35 3.44
CA TYR A 13 -13.50 -9.79 4.64
C TYR A 13 -13.63 -8.26 4.58
N TYR A 14 -12.70 -7.59 3.89
CA TYR A 14 -12.67 -6.15 3.69
C TYR A 14 -13.16 -5.71 2.32
N TRP A 15 -13.32 -6.63 1.36
CA TRP A 15 -13.82 -6.35 0.00
C TRP A 15 -15.23 -6.91 -0.23
N ASP A 16 -15.36 -8.21 -0.52
CA ASP A 16 -16.63 -8.86 -0.89
C ASP A 16 -17.68 -8.78 0.22
N PHE A 17 -17.25 -8.90 1.48
CA PHE A 17 -18.11 -8.84 2.65
C PHE A 17 -17.94 -7.52 3.40
N PHE A 18 -17.69 -6.42 2.69
CA PHE A 18 -17.44 -5.12 3.30
C PHE A 18 -18.55 -4.72 4.28
N SER A 19 -18.13 -4.23 5.44
CA SER A 19 -19.00 -3.55 6.39
C SER A 19 -18.19 -2.51 7.16
N LYS A 20 -18.75 -1.31 7.32
CA LYS A 20 -18.00 -0.14 7.81
C LYS A 20 -17.59 -0.27 9.29
N ASP A 21 -18.38 -0.98 10.10
CA ASP A 21 -18.11 -1.26 11.50
C ASP A 21 -16.78 -2.00 11.72
N LYS A 22 -16.33 -2.78 10.73
CA LYS A 22 -15.04 -3.50 10.77
C LYS A 22 -13.83 -2.58 10.82
N PHE A 23 -14.02 -1.31 10.47
CA PHE A 23 -12.98 -0.29 10.46
C PHE A 23 -13.07 0.66 11.67
N GLU A 24 -14.00 0.43 12.60
CA GLU A 24 -14.15 1.27 13.78
C GLU A 24 -12.89 1.27 14.65
N GLY A 25 -12.42 2.49 14.96
CA GLY A 25 -11.23 2.71 15.75
C GLY A 25 -9.90 2.47 15.02
N ILE A 26 -9.91 2.15 13.73
CA ILE A 26 -8.71 2.15 12.87
C ILE A 26 -8.39 3.60 12.53
N ASP A 27 -7.13 3.99 12.65
CA ASP A 27 -6.67 5.36 12.38
C ASP A 27 -6.15 5.54 10.94
N ILE A 28 -5.49 4.50 10.39
CA ILE A 28 -4.83 4.51 9.09
C ILE A 28 -4.71 3.08 8.55
N ILE A 29 -4.78 2.94 7.23
CA ILE A 29 -4.54 1.67 6.51
C ILE A 29 -3.20 1.78 5.78
N VAL A 30 -2.39 0.73 5.86
CA VAL A 30 -1.06 0.62 5.23
C VAL A 30 -1.07 -0.58 4.30
N SER A 31 -0.86 -0.34 3.01
CA SER A 31 -0.65 -1.39 2.02
C SER A 31 0.86 -1.60 1.81
N CYS A 32 1.31 -2.84 1.90
CA CYS A 32 2.68 -3.25 1.63
C CYS A 32 2.89 -3.74 0.17
N GLY A 33 1.92 -3.51 -0.70
CA GLY A 33 2.02 -3.83 -2.13
C GLY A 33 1.34 -5.14 -2.53
N ASP A 34 1.38 -5.41 -3.83
CA ASP A 34 0.80 -6.56 -4.52
C ASP A 34 -0.72 -6.69 -4.24
N LEU A 35 -1.43 -5.56 -4.32
CA LEU A 35 -2.89 -5.48 -4.17
C LEU A 35 -3.49 -4.76 -5.37
N ASN A 36 -4.71 -5.09 -5.76
CA ASN A 36 -5.40 -4.35 -6.83
C ASN A 36 -5.61 -2.87 -6.46
N SER A 37 -5.33 -1.95 -7.40
CA SER A 37 -5.53 -0.51 -7.17
C SER A 37 -6.98 -0.16 -6.83
N GLU A 38 -7.96 -0.83 -7.44
CA GLU A 38 -9.38 -0.63 -7.13
C GLU A 38 -9.75 -1.06 -5.72
N TYR A 39 -9.05 -2.06 -5.16
CA TYR A 39 -9.27 -2.48 -3.77
C TYR A 39 -8.85 -1.37 -2.80
N LEU A 40 -7.69 -0.75 -3.04
CA LEU A 40 -7.22 0.38 -2.23
C LEU A 40 -8.12 1.61 -2.41
N SER A 41 -8.49 1.97 -3.65
CA SER A 41 -9.44 3.06 -3.95
C SER A 41 -10.79 2.84 -3.28
N PHE A 42 -11.27 1.59 -3.26
CA PHE A 42 -12.51 1.20 -2.58
C PHE A 42 -12.41 1.43 -1.07
N LEU A 43 -11.31 1.00 -0.45
CA LEU A 43 -11.10 1.16 0.99
C LEU A 43 -11.05 2.63 1.40
N VAL A 44 -10.26 3.47 0.71
CA VAL A 44 -10.19 4.90 1.05
C VAL A 44 -11.55 5.59 0.87
N THR A 45 -12.28 5.24 -0.19
CA THR A 45 -13.58 5.86 -0.51
C THR A 45 -14.65 5.50 0.51
N LEU A 46 -14.75 4.23 0.91
CA LEU A 46 -15.85 3.80 1.80
C LEU A 46 -15.56 4.01 3.29
N THR A 47 -14.29 3.99 3.68
CA THR A 47 -13.90 4.15 5.09
C THR A 47 -13.61 5.60 5.44
N ASN A 48 -13.21 6.45 4.48
CA ASN A 48 -12.61 7.77 4.68
C ASN A 48 -11.37 7.76 5.58
N LEU A 49 -10.74 6.59 5.76
CA LEU A 49 -9.47 6.48 6.46
C LEU A 49 -8.33 6.79 5.47
N PRO A 50 -7.25 7.45 5.91
CA PRO A 50 -6.04 7.55 5.10
C PRO A 50 -5.54 6.16 4.74
N VAL A 51 -5.25 5.96 3.46
CA VAL A 51 -4.60 4.73 2.95
C VAL A 51 -3.25 5.15 2.39
N ILE A 52 -2.18 4.66 2.99
CA ILE A 52 -0.82 4.81 2.46
C ILE A 52 -0.38 3.50 1.83
N TYR A 53 0.43 3.56 0.79
CA TYR A 53 0.92 2.36 0.11
C TYR A 53 2.32 2.52 -0.47
N VAL A 54 2.99 1.39 -0.64
CA VAL A 54 4.13 1.21 -1.53
C VAL A 54 3.71 0.29 -2.67
N CYS A 55 4.41 0.34 -3.79
CA CYS A 55 4.16 -0.58 -4.89
C CYS A 55 4.82 -1.93 -4.59
N GLY A 56 4.09 -3.03 -4.69
CA GLY A 56 4.70 -4.36 -4.75
C GLY A 56 5.35 -4.62 -6.10
N ASN A 57 6.11 -5.71 -6.24
CA ASN A 57 6.80 -5.99 -7.49
C ASN A 57 5.84 -6.36 -8.64
N HIS A 58 4.60 -6.74 -8.34
CA HIS A 58 3.55 -7.04 -9.31
C HIS A 58 2.61 -5.88 -9.62
N ASP A 59 2.78 -4.72 -8.95
CA ASP A 59 1.90 -3.55 -9.09
C ASP A 59 2.23 -2.66 -10.31
N TYR A 60 2.89 -3.20 -11.34
CA TYR A 60 3.28 -2.44 -12.55
C TYR A 60 2.10 -1.78 -13.28
N LYS A 61 0.86 -2.22 -13.05
CA LYS A 61 -0.35 -1.61 -13.61
C LYS A 61 -0.75 -0.29 -12.94
N TYR A 62 -0.13 0.06 -11.80
CA TYR A 62 -0.41 1.31 -11.11
C TYR A 62 0.02 2.54 -11.94
N GLU A 63 0.97 2.39 -12.86
CA GLU A 63 1.35 3.47 -13.80
C GLU A 63 0.17 3.92 -14.67
N GLU A 64 -0.69 2.97 -15.08
CA GLU A 64 -1.87 3.25 -15.89
C GLU A 64 -3.11 3.55 -15.03
N LYS A 65 -3.25 2.85 -13.90
CA LYS A 65 -4.41 2.92 -13.02
C LYS A 65 -3.98 2.89 -11.54
N PRO A 66 -3.57 4.04 -10.99
CA PRO A 66 -3.10 4.12 -9.62
C PRO A 66 -4.25 3.95 -8.60
N PRO A 67 -3.94 3.60 -7.35
CA PRO A 67 -4.85 3.70 -6.21
C PRO A 67 -5.34 5.15 -5.97
N GLU A 68 -6.47 5.51 -6.56
CA GLU A 68 -7.08 6.83 -6.43
C GLU A 68 -7.45 7.14 -4.96
N GLY A 69 -7.19 8.39 -4.54
CA GLY A 69 -7.46 8.84 -3.17
C GLY A 69 -6.48 8.33 -2.11
N CYS A 70 -5.58 7.40 -2.47
CA CYS A 70 -4.55 6.89 -1.58
C CYS A 70 -3.23 7.69 -1.71
N PHE A 71 -2.34 7.56 -0.73
CA PHE A 71 -1.02 8.21 -0.73
C PHE A 71 0.06 7.18 -1.03
N CYS A 72 0.72 7.30 -2.18
CA CYS A 72 1.95 6.58 -2.44
C CYS A 72 3.07 7.17 -1.56
N ILE A 73 3.80 6.32 -0.85
CA ILE A 73 4.92 6.75 0.01
C ILE A 73 6.24 6.12 -0.42
N GLU A 74 6.33 5.68 -1.68
CA GLU A 74 7.54 5.11 -2.28
C GLU A 74 8.72 6.09 -2.15
N ASP A 75 9.81 5.65 -1.52
CA ASP A 75 11.02 6.45 -1.26
C ASP A 75 10.79 7.71 -0.42
N GLU A 76 9.66 7.79 0.29
CA GLU A 76 9.30 8.93 1.11
C GLU A 76 9.09 8.55 2.59
N ILE A 77 9.29 9.55 3.46
CA ILE A 77 8.88 9.47 4.86
C ILE A 77 7.54 10.19 5.00
N PHE A 78 6.49 9.44 5.32
CA PHE A 78 5.16 9.96 5.63
C PHE A 78 4.97 10.06 7.14
N GLU A 79 4.57 11.22 7.66
CA GLU A 79 4.30 11.41 9.09
C GLU A 79 2.79 11.54 9.37
N TYR A 80 2.28 10.70 10.26
CA TYR A 80 0.88 10.73 10.68
C TYR A 80 0.76 10.58 12.19
N LYS A 81 0.12 11.57 12.83
CA LYS A 81 -0.07 11.65 14.29
C LYS A 81 1.23 11.41 15.09
N GLY A 82 2.35 11.93 14.60
CA GLY A 82 3.68 11.82 15.22
C GLY A 82 4.40 10.48 14.98
N VAL A 83 3.83 9.57 14.18
CA VAL A 83 4.48 8.33 13.74
C VAL A 83 4.96 8.48 12.31
N ARG A 84 6.20 8.06 12.04
CA ARG A 84 6.82 8.12 10.71
C ARG A 84 6.80 6.75 10.04
N PHE A 85 6.43 6.74 8.77
CA PHE A 85 6.38 5.59 7.89
C PHE A 85 7.39 5.84 6.77
N LEU A 86 8.36 4.96 6.60
CA LEU A 86 9.27 4.97 5.45
C LEU A 86 8.77 3.93 4.45
N GLY A 87 8.49 4.35 3.22
CA GLY A 87 7.99 3.44 2.18
C GLY A 87 9.11 2.95 1.27
N LEU A 88 9.32 1.62 1.26
CA LEU A 88 10.26 0.95 0.36
C LEU A 88 9.54 -0.23 -0.30
N GLY A 89 9.06 -0.03 -1.53
CA GLY A 89 8.36 -1.03 -2.33
C GLY A 89 9.28 -1.84 -3.25
N GLY A 90 8.64 -2.66 -4.07
CA GLY A 90 9.28 -3.61 -4.99
C GLY A 90 9.96 -4.77 -4.27
N SER A 91 10.76 -5.52 -5.03
CA SER A 91 11.51 -6.66 -4.50
C SER A 91 12.93 -6.72 -5.03
N MET A 92 13.74 -7.61 -4.45
CA MET A 92 15.08 -7.89 -4.96
C MET A 92 14.99 -8.47 -6.37
N LEU A 93 15.92 -8.10 -7.25
CA LEU A 93 16.00 -8.60 -8.63
C LEU A 93 16.14 -10.13 -8.68
N TYR A 94 15.19 -10.82 -9.32
CA TYR A 94 15.24 -12.26 -9.56
C TYR A 94 14.90 -12.64 -11.01
N ASP A 95 14.04 -11.90 -11.69
CA ASP A 95 13.68 -12.17 -13.11
C ASP A 95 13.55 -10.93 -13.99
N GLY A 96 13.68 -9.73 -13.41
CA GLY A 96 13.65 -8.45 -14.14
C GLY A 96 12.27 -8.02 -14.63
N ARG A 97 11.18 -8.64 -14.15
CA ARG A 97 9.80 -8.26 -14.50
C ARG A 97 9.14 -7.46 -13.38
N GLY A 98 8.50 -6.35 -13.74
CA GLY A 98 7.82 -5.48 -12.76
C GLY A 98 8.82 -4.62 -11.97
N ILE A 99 8.48 -4.28 -10.74
CA ILE A 99 9.25 -3.34 -9.91
C ILE A 99 10.26 -4.12 -9.07
N GLN A 100 11.47 -4.27 -9.60
CA GLN A 100 12.57 -5.01 -8.97
C GLN A 100 13.86 -4.19 -8.94
N PHE A 101 14.69 -4.45 -7.94
CA PHE A 101 15.91 -3.69 -7.69
C PHE A 101 17.08 -4.62 -7.39
N THR A 102 18.25 -4.31 -7.95
CA THR A 102 19.52 -4.90 -7.53
C THR A 102 19.82 -4.56 -6.07
N GLU A 103 20.74 -5.32 -5.45
CA GLU A 103 21.19 -5.02 -4.08
C GLU A 103 21.77 -3.60 -3.94
N LYS A 104 22.45 -3.10 -4.98
CA LYS A 104 22.98 -1.73 -5.01
C LYS A 104 21.87 -0.69 -5.02
N GLU A 105 20.83 -0.91 -5.83
CA GLU A 105 19.69 0.00 -5.92
C GLU A 105 18.90 0.00 -4.61
N MET A 106 18.55 -1.17 -4.05
CA MET A 106 17.88 -1.24 -2.74
C MET A 106 18.69 -0.53 -1.63
N LYS A 107 20.01 -0.73 -1.59
CA LYS A 107 20.86 -0.06 -0.59
C LYS A 107 20.90 1.46 -0.74
N SER A 108 20.65 2.01 -1.92
CA SER A 108 20.63 3.46 -2.10
C SER A 108 19.35 4.14 -1.59
N ARG A 109 18.33 3.35 -1.26
CA ARG A 109 17.01 3.82 -0.81
C ARG A 109 16.90 3.91 0.73
N VAL A 110 17.95 3.51 1.45
CA VAL A 110 18.05 3.50 2.92
C VAL A 110 19.21 4.40 3.37
#